data_AF-A0A2H4TY50-F1
#
_entry.id   AF-A0A2H4TY50-F1
#
_cell.length_a   1.000
_cell.length_b   1.000
_cell.length_c   1.000
_cell.angle_alpha   90.00
_cell.angle_beta   90.00
_cell.angle_gamma   90.00
#
_symmetry.space_group_name_H-M   'P 1'
#
loop_
_entity.id
_entity.type
_entity.pdbx_description
1 polymer ?
#
loop_
_entity_poly.entity_id
_entity_poly.type
_entity_poly.pdbx_seq_one_letter_code
_entity_poly.pdbx_strand_id
1 'polypeptide(L)'
;MPNEHTTPEKGITNYQYDYTQGPACAMACAAATVFRNYLVPVGSQRGQTQNCQLNALADMDRAIGIRGIRMQNGYALLQPDTVLAISKHIEAMDELSRDEVRQKLRVGVHSDTEVTIPGVPKEQRVTQVLCAALPVAYHYSPRRDWGPFATLVLEACYEATLLAAVLNYHDTGNPRVYLTLVGGGAFGNDLSWIVSALRRALNLVSNHPLDVRLVNNRKVPVEIESLIREF
;
A
#
# COMPACT_ATOMS: atom_id res chain seq x y z
N MET A 1 8.34 -4.32 -6.53
CA MET A 1 9.36 -5.34 -6.85
C MET A 1 9.74 -6.08 -5.58
N PRO A 2 10.36 -7.28 -5.66
CA PRO A 2 10.78 -8.05 -4.48
C PRO A 2 11.85 -7.34 -3.63
N ASN A 3 12.68 -6.50 -4.26
CA ASN A 3 13.63 -5.62 -3.59
C ASN A 3 13.97 -4.41 -4.48
N GLU A 4 14.68 -3.44 -3.90
CA GLU A 4 15.13 -2.18 -4.49
C GLU A 4 16.18 -2.35 -5.61
N HIS A 5 16.70 -3.56 -5.83
CA HIS A 5 17.69 -3.90 -6.87
C HIS A 5 17.11 -4.75 -8.02
N THR A 6 15.83 -5.10 -7.94
CA THR A 6 15.14 -5.87 -8.98
C THR A 6 14.43 -4.91 -9.91
N THR A 7 14.92 -4.82 -11.15
CA THR A 7 14.32 -3.96 -12.17
C THR A 7 13.12 -4.64 -12.85
N PRO A 8 12.21 -3.87 -13.47
CA PRO A 8 11.08 -4.42 -14.23
C PRO A 8 11.43 -5.45 -15.30
N GLU A 9 12.59 -5.34 -15.93
CA GLU A 9 13.09 -6.25 -16.97
C GLU A 9 13.40 -7.65 -16.44
N LYS A 10 13.71 -7.78 -15.14
CA LYS A 10 13.87 -9.10 -14.48
C LYS A 10 12.54 -9.84 -14.32
N GLY A 11 11.42 -9.16 -14.62
CA GLY A 11 10.09 -9.72 -14.63
C GLY A 11 9.54 -10.00 -13.23
N ILE A 12 8.51 -10.85 -13.21
CA ILE A 12 7.71 -11.10 -12.00
C ILE A 12 8.00 -12.45 -11.35
N THR A 13 8.83 -13.30 -11.95
CA THR A 13 9.08 -14.67 -11.48
C THR A 13 9.69 -14.70 -10.07
N ASN A 14 10.51 -13.69 -9.74
CA ASN A 14 11.15 -13.59 -8.42
C ASN A 14 10.17 -13.36 -7.26
N TYR A 15 8.91 -13.00 -7.53
CA TYR A 15 7.88 -12.92 -6.49
C TYR A 15 7.69 -14.25 -5.76
N GLN A 16 7.97 -15.40 -6.42
CA GLN A 16 7.84 -16.73 -5.81
C GLN A 16 8.83 -16.98 -4.66
N TYR A 17 9.93 -16.23 -4.61
CA TYR A 17 10.97 -16.38 -3.60
C TYR A 17 10.83 -15.37 -2.45
N ASP A 18 9.86 -14.45 -2.55
CA ASP A 18 9.55 -13.48 -1.51
C ASP A 18 8.31 -13.94 -0.73
N TYR A 19 8.56 -14.40 0.49
CA TYR A 19 7.53 -14.97 1.37
C TYR A 19 6.75 -13.90 2.16
N THR A 20 6.88 -12.62 1.81
CA THR A 20 6.05 -11.57 2.39
C THR A 20 4.63 -11.59 1.80
N GLN A 21 3.67 -11.00 2.52
CA GLN A 21 2.25 -11.05 2.12
C GLN A 21 1.98 -10.30 0.80
N GLY A 22 2.69 -9.20 0.54
CA GLY A 22 2.50 -8.39 -0.67
C GLY A 22 2.71 -9.19 -1.96
N PRO A 23 3.87 -9.86 -2.14
CA PRO A 23 4.14 -10.75 -3.26
C PRO A 23 3.18 -11.93 -3.35
N ALA A 24 2.79 -12.55 -2.22
CA ALA A 24 1.79 -13.62 -2.23
C ALA A 24 0.44 -13.12 -2.78
N CYS A 25 -0.04 -11.96 -2.33
CA CYS A 25 -1.26 -11.34 -2.86
C CYS A 25 -1.12 -10.99 -4.34
N ALA A 26 0.00 -10.41 -4.76
CA ALA A 26 0.24 -10.06 -6.16
C ALA A 26 0.22 -11.32 -7.06
N MET A 27 0.87 -12.40 -6.64
CA MET A 27 0.91 -13.67 -7.38
C MET A 27 -0.40 -14.42 -7.37
N ALA A 28 -1.29 -14.17 -6.39
CA ALA A 28 -2.64 -14.73 -6.39
C ALA A 28 -3.45 -14.32 -7.64
N CYS A 29 -3.14 -13.15 -8.21
CA CYS A 29 -3.74 -12.64 -9.45
C CYS A 29 -2.64 -12.40 -10.50
N ALA A 30 -2.07 -13.48 -11.04
CA ALA A 30 -0.86 -13.40 -11.86
C ALA A 30 -1.03 -12.48 -13.09
N ALA A 31 -2.20 -12.51 -13.74
CA ALA A 31 -2.48 -11.65 -14.90
C ALA A 31 -2.43 -10.16 -14.56
N ALA A 32 -2.99 -9.74 -13.42
CA ALA A 32 -2.90 -8.36 -12.95
C ALA A 32 -1.43 -7.96 -12.68
N THR A 33 -0.65 -8.85 -12.07
CA THR A 33 0.78 -8.61 -11.82
C THR A 33 1.60 -8.51 -13.11
N VAL A 34 1.32 -9.35 -14.11
CA VAL A 34 1.91 -9.26 -15.46
C VAL A 34 1.54 -7.93 -16.11
N PHE A 35 0.25 -7.56 -16.08
CA PHE A 35 -0.22 -6.30 -16.66
C PHE A 35 0.51 -5.11 -16.04
N ARG A 36 0.56 -5.04 -14.70
CA ARG A 36 1.26 -3.98 -13.97
C ARG A 36 2.73 -3.88 -14.35
N ASN A 37 3.41 -4.99 -14.65
CA ASN A 37 4.82 -4.94 -15.02
C ASN A 37 5.03 -4.55 -16.48
N TYR A 38 4.30 -5.17 -17.41
CA TYR A 38 4.64 -5.13 -18.84
C TYR A 38 3.70 -4.29 -19.70
N LEU A 39 2.48 -3.99 -19.23
CA LEU A 39 1.43 -3.43 -20.08
C LEU A 39 0.82 -2.13 -19.55
N VAL A 40 0.97 -1.84 -18.25
CA VAL A 40 0.43 -0.63 -17.64
C VAL A 40 0.97 0.62 -18.36
N PRO A 41 0.13 1.61 -18.66
CA PRO A 41 0.62 2.88 -19.18
C PRO A 41 1.50 3.58 -18.15
N VAL A 42 2.71 3.97 -18.55
CA VAL A 42 3.65 4.75 -17.73
C VAL A 42 4.18 5.89 -18.58
N GLY A 43 3.72 7.11 -18.31
CA GLY A 43 4.02 8.25 -19.19
C GLY A 43 3.55 7.98 -20.63
N SER A 44 4.48 8.05 -21.59
CA SER A 44 4.21 7.78 -23.00
C SER A 44 4.47 6.33 -23.44
N GLN A 45 4.83 5.43 -22.52
CA GLN A 45 5.13 4.03 -22.83
C GLN A 45 4.16 3.05 -22.18
N ARG A 46 4.21 1.79 -22.64
CA ARG A 46 3.53 0.65 -22.02
C ARG A 46 4.55 -0.20 -21.28
N GLY A 47 4.20 -0.60 -20.06
CA GLY A 47 5.07 -1.36 -19.18
C GLY A 47 6.09 -0.49 -18.45
N GLN A 48 6.56 -1.01 -17.34
CA GLN A 48 7.61 -0.41 -16.53
C GLN A 48 8.98 -0.87 -17.06
N THR A 49 9.95 0.02 -17.03
CA THR A 49 11.37 -0.24 -17.30
C THR A 49 12.22 0.30 -16.15
N GLN A 50 13.50 -0.05 -16.08
CA GLN A 50 14.42 0.48 -15.08
C GLN A 50 14.35 2.01 -14.97
N ASN A 51 14.18 2.70 -16.10
CA ASN A 51 14.21 4.16 -16.19
C ASN A 51 12.82 4.82 -16.25
N CYS A 52 11.74 4.04 -16.34
CA CYS A 52 10.37 4.56 -16.39
C CYS A 52 9.43 3.64 -15.60
N GLN A 53 9.07 4.06 -14.40
CA GLN A 53 8.28 3.27 -13.45
C GLN A 53 7.11 4.06 -12.90
N LEU A 54 6.10 3.35 -12.40
CA LEU A 54 5.02 3.99 -11.67
C LEU A 54 5.57 4.60 -10.38
N ASN A 55 5.27 5.88 -10.15
CA ASN A 55 5.51 6.56 -8.88
C ASN A 55 4.16 6.92 -8.24
N ALA A 56 3.67 6.02 -7.40
CA ALA A 56 2.41 6.19 -6.65
C ALA A 56 2.45 7.36 -5.65
N LEU A 57 3.65 7.78 -5.25
CA LEU A 57 3.90 8.85 -4.29
C LEU A 57 4.02 10.22 -4.98
N ALA A 58 4.10 10.28 -6.32
CA ALA A 58 4.51 11.49 -7.05
C ALA A 58 3.66 12.73 -6.76
N ASP A 59 2.34 12.58 -6.60
CA ASP A 59 1.46 13.71 -6.34
C ASP A 59 1.52 14.15 -4.88
N MET A 60 1.64 13.18 -3.96
CA MET A 60 1.85 13.45 -2.53
C MET A 60 3.19 14.12 -2.27
N ASP A 61 4.26 13.66 -2.92
CA ASP A 61 5.60 14.28 -2.90
C ASP A 61 5.53 15.75 -3.36
N ARG A 62 4.85 16.02 -4.47
CA ARG A 62 4.63 17.41 -4.93
C ARG A 62 3.82 18.25 -3.93
N ALA A 63 2.83 17.67 -3.27
CA ALA A 63 2.01 18.37 -2.28
C ALA A 63 2.79 18.67 -0.99
N ILE A 64 3.67 17.76 -0.56
CA ILE A 64 4.58 17.96 0.57
C ILE A 64 5.64 19.03 0.24
N GLY A 65 6.10 19.10 -1.01
CA GLY A 65 6.96 20.17 -1.50
C GLY A 65 8.40 20.15 -0.99
N ILE A 66 8.80 19.10 -0.24
CA ILE A 66 10.16 18.93 0.27
C ILE A 66 10.91 17.95 -0.62
N ARG A 67 11.94 18.45 -1.30
CA ARG A 67 12.77 17.65 -2.21
C ARG A 67 13.62 16.64 -1.44
N GLY A 68 13.89 15.49 -2.08
CA GLY A 68 14.83 14.49 -1.58
C GLY A 68 14.33 13.06 -1.62
N ILE A 69 13.08 12.84 -2.05
CA ILE A 69 12.55 11.51 -2.32
C ILE A 69 13.10 11.00 -3.64
N ARG A 70 13.89 9.92 -3.60
CA ARG A 70 14.36 9.23 -4.80
C ARG A 70 13.68 7.88 -4.93
N MET A 71 12.85 7.71 -5.95
CA MET A 71 12.24 6.42 -6.26
C MET A 71 13.24 5.49 -6.94
N GLN A 72 13.31 4.24 -6.50
CA GLN A 72 14.10 3.19 -7.13
C GLN A 72 13.37 1.85 -7.04
N ASN A 73 12.97 1.26 -8.17
CA ASN A 73 12.35 -0.07 -8.22
C ASN A 73 11.11 -0.22 -7.31
N GLY A 74 10.37 0.88 -7.11
CA GLY A 74 9.20 0.95 -6.23
C GLY A 74 9.50 1.31 -4.76
N TYR A 75 10.75 1.62 -4.42
CA TYR A 75 11.16 2.03 -3.08
C TYR A 75 11.42 3.53 -3.04
N ALA A 76 10.82 4.23 -2.08
CA ALA A 76 11.13 5.63 -1.79
C ALA A 76 12.39 5.67 -0.92
N LEU A 77 13.50 6.16 -1.46
CA LEU A 77 14.80 6.29 -0.78
C LEU A 77 15.03 7.74 -0.35
N LEU A 78 15.32 7.96 0.93
CA LEU A 78 15.45 9.29 1.54
C LEU A 78 16.69 9.39 2.43
N GLN A 79 17.28 10.59 2.52
CA GLN A 79 18.29 10.89 3.53
C GLN A 79 17.63 11.20 4.88
N PRO A 80 18.33 10.99 6.03
CA PRO A 80 17.78 11.26 7.35
C PRO A 80 17.20 12.66 7.53
N ASP A 81 17.91 13.70 7.06
CA ASP A 81 17.44 15.08 7.16
C ASP A 81 16.16 15.33 6.35
N THR A 82 16.01 14.68 5.19
CA THR A 82 14.79 14.76 4.38
C THR A 82 13.61 14.11 5.09
N VAL A 83 13.82 12.93 5.69
CA VAL A 83 12.77 12.24 6.47
C VAL A 83 12.28 13.14 7.60
N LEU A 84 13.21 13.71 8.38
CA LEU A 84 12.88 14.59 9.49
C LEU A 84 12.17 15.87 9.03
N ALA A 85 12.60 16.47 7.92
CA ALA A 85 11.99 17.67 7.36
C ALA A 85 10.54 17.41 6.90
N ILE A 86 10.30 16.30 6.20
CA ILE A 86 8.96 15.89 5.76
C ILE A 86 8.07 15.66 6.99
N SER A 87 8.54 14.91 7.97
CA SER A 87 7.75 14.59 9.16
C SER A 87 7.39 15.83 9.97
N LYS A 88 8.33 16.76 10.20
CA LYS A 88 8.04 18.04 10.86
C LYS A 88 7.03 18.88 10.09
N HIS A 89 7.12 18.86 8.76
CA HIS A 89 6.18 19.58 7.91
C HIS A 89 4.77 19.01 8.03
N ILE A 90 4.62 17.68 8.00
CA ILE A 90 3.33 16.99 8.18
C ILE A 90 2.75 17.22 9.59
N GLU A 91 3.59 17.22 10.63
CA GLU A 91 3.15 17.49 12.01
C GLU A 91 2.62 18.92 12.20
N ALA A 92 3.21 19.88 11.47
CA ALA A 92 2.80 21.28 11.53
C ALA A 92 1.51 21.59 10.75
N MET A 93 1.03 20.66 9.91
CA MET A 93 -0.22 20.81 9.17
C MET A 93 -1.43 20.65 10.09
N ASP A 94 -2.49 21.39 9.80
CA ASP A 94 -3.82 21.09 10.34
C ASP A 94 -4.43 19.85 9.67
N GLU A 95 -5.55 19.36 10.21
CA GLU A 95 -6.16 18.12 9.70
C GLU A 95 -6.68 18.29 8.26
N LEU A 96 -7.18 19.46 7.89
CA LEU A 96 -7.66 19.72 6.53
C LEU A 96 -6.50 19.62 5.52
N SER A 97 -5.36 20.25 5.82
CA SER A 97 -4.18 20.19 4.95
C SER A 97 -3.60 18.78 4.89
N ARG A 98 -3.56 18.04 6.01
CA ARG A 98 -3.16 16.62 6.01
C ARG A 98 -4.11 15.78 5.16
N ASP A 99 -5.40 16.05 5.22
CA ASP A 99 -6.41 15.37 4.40
C ASP A 99 -6.18 15.59 2.91
N GLU A 100 -5.93 16.83 2.51
CA GLU A 100 -5.59 17.16 1.12
C GLU A 100 -4.35 16.41 0.63
N VAL A 101 -3.33 16.24 1.48
CA VAL A 101 -2.11 15.49 1.14
C VAL A 101 -2.38 13.98 1.03
N ARG A 102 -3.17 13.39 1.95
CA ARG A 102 -3.57 11.97 1.88
C ARG A 102 -4.26 11.63 0.57
N GLN A 103 -5.15 12.50 0.10
CA GLN A 103 -5.87 12.34 -1.16
C GLN A 103 -4.94 12.34 -2.40
N LYS A 104 -3.66 12.72 -2.27
CA LYS A 104 -2.69 12.68 -3.37
C LYS A 104 -1.94 11.36 -3.49
N LEU A 105 -2.08 10.42 -2.55
CA LEU A 105 -1.49 9.09 -2.74
C LEU A 105 -2.27 8.33 -3.82
N ARG A 106 -1.55 7.74 -4.78
CA ARG A 106 -2.16 6.85 -5.78
C ARG A 106 -2.02 5.39 -5.35
N VAL A 107 -3.02 4.58 -5.68
CA VAL A 107 -2.98 3.12 -5.52
C VAL A 107 -3.31 2.45 -6.86
N GLY A 108 -2.80 1.24 -7.09
CA GLY A 108 -3.22 0.45 -8.26
C GLY A 108 -4.50 -0.30 -7.95
N VAL A 109 -5.49 -0.28 -8.85
CA VAL A 109 -6.73 -1.07 -8.69
C VAL A 109 -6.94 -1.95 -9.91
N HIS A 110 -7.08 -3.24 -9.68
CA HIS A 110 -7.46 -4.23 -10.68
C HIS A 110 -8.80 -4.84 -10.26
N SER A 111 -9.89 -4.37 -10.87
CA SER A 111 -11.22 -4.93 -10.65
C SER A 111 -11.41 -6.23 -11.44
N ASP A 112 -12.25 -7.12 -10.91
CA ASP A 112 -12.64 -8.38 -11.56
C ASP A 112 -11.45 -9.21 -12.10
N THR A 113 -10.35 -9.24 -11.35
CA THR A 113 -9.18 -10.03 -11.75
C THR A 113 -9.35 -11.48 -11.31
N GLU A 114 -8.97 -12.41 -12.21
CA GLU A 114 -8.95 -13.84 -11.91
C GLU A 114 -7.91 -14.17 -10.84
N VAL A 115 -8.33 -15.02 -9.89
CA VAL A 115 -7.43 -15.65 -8.93
C VAL A 115 -6.87 -16.93 -9.56
N THR A 116 -5.55 -16.98 -9.74
CA THR A 116 -4.86 -18.01 -10.53
C THR A 116 -4.08 -19.02 -9.69
N ILE A 117 -4.23 -19.00 -8.36
CA ILE A 117 -3.55 -19.94 -7.47
C ILE A 117 -4.21 -21.33 -7.48
N PRO A 118 -3.43 -22.42 -7.30
CA PRO A 118 -4.01 -23.76 -7.22
C PRO A 118 -5.03 -23.91 -6.08
N GLY A 119 -6.12 -24.63 -6.33
CA GLY A 119 -7.12 -24.98 -5.31
C GLY A 119 -8.25 -23.97 -5.14
N VAL A 120 -8.28 -22.86 -5.89
CA VAL A 120 -9.44 -21.95 -5.94
C VAL A 120 -10.37 -22.30 -7.11
N PRO A 121 -11.69 -21.98 -7.03
CA PRO A 121 -12.59 -22.07 -8.18
C PRO A 121 -12.09 -21.24 -9.36
N LYS A 122 -12.26 -21.73 -10.59
CA LYS A 122 -11.79 -21.04 -11.82
C LYS A 122 -12.49 -19.70 -12.04
N GLU A 123 -13.70 -19.59 -11.53
CA GLU A 123 -14.57 -18.43 -11.62
C GLU A 123 -14.30 -17.43 -10.49
N GLN A 124 -13.37 -17.72 -9.56
CA GLN A 124 -13.04 -16.80 -8.48
C GLN A 124 -12.42 -15.53 -9.07
N ARG A 125 -13.09 -14.40 -8.82
CA ARG A 125 -12.65 -13.07 -9.17
C ARG A 125 -12.51 -12.22 -7.91
N VAL A 126 -11.61 -11.25 -7.93
CA VAL A 126 -11.43 -10.28 -6.85
C VAL A 126 -11.13 -8.90 -7.41
N THR A 127 -11.42 -7.87 -6.64
CA THR A 127 -10.84 -6.54 -6.84
C THR A 127 -9.57 -6.43 -6.01
N GLN A 128 -8.42 -6.30 -6.66
CA GLN A 128 -7.12 -6.17 -6.01
C GLN A 128 -6.70 -4.70 -5.94
N VAL A 129 -6.48 -4.20 -4.73
CA VAL A 129 -5.88 -2.88 -4.49
C VAL A 129 -4.41 -3.07 -4.12
N LEU A 130 -3.52 -2.50 -4.92
CA LEU A 130 -2.07 -2.55 -4.77
C LEU A 130 -1.57 -1.25 -4.15
N CYS A 131 -1.26 -1.34 -2.87
CA CYS A 131 -0.70 -0.26 -2.06
C CYS A 131 0.76 -0.54 -1.70
N ALA A 132 1.51 0.50 -1.35
CA ALA A 132 2.87 0.38 -0.85
C ALA A 132 3.09 1.34 0.33
N ALA A 133 3.54 0.80 1.46
CA ALA A 133 4.01 1.60 2.58
C ALA A 133 5.44 2.12 2.32
N LEU A 134 5.90 3.05 3.15
CA LEU A 134 7.29 3.51 3.11
C LEU A 134 8.24 2.41 3.61
N PRO A 135 9.41 2.22 2.97
CA PRO A 135 10.37 1.18 3.34
C PRO A 135 11.28 1.63 4.49
N VAL A 136 10.70 1.84 5.68
CA VAL A 136 11.37 2.37 6.89
C VAL A 136 12.62 1.57 7.28
N ALA A 137 12.57 0.24 7.25
CA ALA A 137 13.69 -0.63 7.61
C ALA A 137 14.87 -0.60 6.61
N TYR A 138 14.69 0.01 5.44
CA TYR A 138 15.71 0.10 4.39
C TYR A 138 16.54 1.38 4.50
N HIS A 139 16.49 2.04 5.67
CA HIS A 139 17.11 3.34 5.92
C HIS A 139 17.86 3.37 7.24
N TYR A 140 18.83 4.29 7.33
CA TYR A 140 19.60 4.55 8.55
C TYR A 140 18.94 5.55 9.50
N SER A 141 17.89 6.27 9.05
CA SER A 141 17.20 7.27 9.87
C SER A 141 16.51 6.61 11.08
N PRO A 142 16.48 7.28 12.24
CA PRO A 142 15.72 6.80 13.39
C PRO A 142 14.27 6.51 13.03
N ARG A 143 13.76 5.34 13.43
CA ARG A 143 12.37 4.92 13.13
C ARG A 143 11.34 5.98 13.53
N ARG A 144 11.51 6.62 14.69
CA ARG A 144 10.59 7.66 15.17
C ARG A 144 10.45 8.83 14.19
N ASP A 145 11.50 9.17 13.45
CA ASP A 145 11.50 10.31 12.53
C ASP A 145 10.61 10.04 11.31
N TRP A 146 10.28 8.77 11.04
CA TRP A 146 9.34 8.38 9.98
C TRP A 146 7.88 8.48 10.39
N GLY A 147 7.57 8.53 11.69
CA GLY A 147 6.22 8.29 12.22
C GLY A 147 5.12 9.09 11.50
N PRO A 148 5.24 10.43 11.40
CA PRO A 148 4.25 11.24 10.71
C PRO A 148 4.09 10.88 9.23
N PHE A 149 5.19 10.75 8.48
CA PHE A 149 5.12 10.46 7.05
C PHE A 149 4.61 9.03 6.76
N ALA A 150 5.10 8.05 7.51
CA ALA A 150 4.66 6.67 7.41
C ALA A 150 3.18 6.51 7.75
N THR A 151 2.71 7.15 8.84
CA THR A 151 1.29 7.11 9.23
C THR A 151 0.42 7.72 8.14
N LEU A 152 0.79 8.87 7.58
CA LEU A 152 0.03 9.53 6.51
C LEU A 152 -0.13 8.64 5.25
N VAL A 153 0.95 7.95 4.85
CA VAL A 153 0.92 7.01 3.72
C VAL A 153 0.05 5.79 4.04
N LEU A 154 0.16 5.24 5.25
CA LEU A 154 -0.67 4.10 5.69
C LEU A 154 -2.15 4.47 5.74
N GLU A 155 -2.49 5.64 6.26
CA GLU A 155 -3.87 6.17 6.29
C GLU A 155 -4.46 6.22 4.89
N ALA A 156 -3.74 6.81 3.95
CA ALA A 156 -4.18 6.89 2.56
C ALA A 156 -4.31 5.50 1.89
N CYS A 157 -3.40 4.57 2.19
CA CYS A 157 -3.48 3.19 1.67
C CYS A 157 -4.72 2.44 2.15
N TYR A 158 -5.01 2.49 3.46
CA TYR A 158 -6.16 1.81 4.04
C TYR A 158 -7.47 2.46 3.62
N GLU A 159 -7.53 3.79 3.62
CA GLU A 159 -8.69 4.55 3.17
C GLU A 159 -9.01 4.24 1.70
N ALA A 160 -8.03 4.33 0.79
CA ALA A 160 -8.23 4.02 -0.62
C ALA A 160 -8.70 2.57 -0.85
N THR A 161 -8.18 1.61 -0.06
CA THR A 161 -8.58 0.20 -0.16
C THR A 161 -10.02 0.00 0.29
N LEU A 162 -10.42 0.60 1.42
CA LEU A 162 -11.78 0.49 1.94
C LEU A 162 -12.80 1.22 1.06
N LEU A 163 -12.46 2.39 0.52
CA LEU A 163 -13.30 3.09 -0.45
C LEU A 163 -13.48 2.28 -1.74
N ALA A 164 -12.42 1.63 -2.24
CA ALA A 164 -12.53 0.70 -3.36
C ALA A 164 -13.46 -0.49 -3.03
N ALA A 165 -13.45 -0.97 -1.78
CA ALA A 165 -14.37 -2.02 -1.33
C ALA A 165 -15.83 -1.52 -1.26
N VAL A 166 -16.07 -0.27 -0.84
CA VAL A 166 -17.42 0.34 -0.88
C VAL A 166 -17.93 0.40 -2.31
N LEU A 167 -17.11 0.84 -3.27
CA LEU A 167 -17.47 0.87 -4.69
C LEU A 167 -17.74 -0.55 -5.22
N ASN A 168 -16.87 -1.50 -4.91
CA ASN A 168 -17.06 -2.89 -5.29
C ASN A 168 -18.35 -3.49 -4.71
N TYR A 169 -18.70 -3.16 -3.45
CA TYR A 169 -19.95 -3.59 -2.84
C TYR A 169 -21.17 -3.00 -3.57
N HIS A 170 -21.12 -1.73 -3.94
CA HIS A 170 -22.19 -1.10 -4.70
C HIS A 170 -22.43 -1.81 -6.05
N ASP A 171 -21.35 -2.21 -6.72
CA ASP A 171 -21.44 -2.83 -8.05
C ASP A 171 -21.78 -4.33 -8.02
N THR A 172 -21.40 -5.04 -6.96
CA THR A 172 -21.47 -6.52 -6.91
C THR A 172 -22.32 -7.09 -5.78
N GLY A 173 -22.68 -6.27 -4.79
CA GLY A 173 -23.29 -6.70 -3.54
C GLY A 173 -22.36 -7.47 -2.59
N ASN A 174 -21.07 -7.65 -2.92
CA ASN A 174 -20.13 -8.38 -2.07
C ASN A 174 -19.48 -7.46 -1.02
N PRO A 175 -19.76 -7.66 0.29
CA PRO A 175 -19.27 -6.77 1.34
C PRO A 175 -17.84 -7.08 1.79
N ARG A 176 -17.26 -8.22 1.37
CA ARG A 176 -16.03 -8.74 1.96
C ARG A 176 -14.81 -7.98 1.47
N VAL A 177 -13.98 -7.54 2.41
CA VAL A 177 -12.67 -6.94 2.13
C VAL A 177 -11.61 -7.56 3.03
N TYR A 178 -10.47 -7.89 2.46
CA TYR A 178 -9.34 -8.50 3.17
C TYR A 178 -8.21 -7.49 3.24
N LEU A 179 -7.79 -7.12 4.45
CA LEU A 179 -6.71 -6.17 4.68
C LEU A 179 -5.51 -6.87 5.30
N THR A 180 -4.31 -6.51 4.84
CA THR A 180 -3.06 -6.93 5.47
C THR A 180 -2.51 -5.81 6.35
N LEU A 181 -1.52 -6.13 7.19
CA LEU A 181 -0.75 -5.13 7.94
C LEU A 181 0.31 -4.52 7.02
N VAL A 182 -0.12 -3.64 6.11
CA VAL A 182 0.71 -3.05 5.05
C VAL A 182 1.96 -2.42 5.68
N GLY A 183 3.13 -2.83 5.19
CA GLY A 183 4.42 -2.31 5.67
C GLY A 183 4.91 -2.83 7.03
N GLY A 184 4.12 -3.62 7.77
CA GLY A 184 4.48 -4.14 9.10
C GLY A 184 5.45 -5.33 9.09
N GLY A 185 5.81 -5.84 7.91
CA GLY A 185 6.81 -6.88 7.72
C GLY A 185 8.18 -6.31 7.36
N ALA A 186 8.72 -6.70 6.20
CA ALA A 186 10.04 -6.30 5.73
C ALA A 186 10.27 -4.78 5.70
N PHE A 187 9.23 -3.98 5.47
CA PHE A 187 9.35 -2.51 5.42
C PHE A 187 9.47 -1.86 6.80
N GLY A 188 9.19 -2.58 7.90
CA GLY A 188 9.46 -2.11 9.26
C GLY A 188 8.63 -0.93 9.76
N ASN A 189 7.43 -0.72 9.22
CA ASN A 189 6.52 0.30 9.76
C ASN A 189 6.07 -0.08 11.17
N ASP A 190 5.82 0.91 12.02
CA ASP A 190 5.34 0.65 13.37
C ASP A 190 3.91 0.14 13.43
N LEU A 191 3.71 -0.89 14.27
CA LEU A 191 2.41 -1.49 14.47
C LEU A 191 1.42 -0.45 15.01
N SER A 192 1.87 0.47 15.87
CA SER A 192 1.02 1.56 16.35
C SER A 192 0.55 2.49 15.23
N TRP A 193 1.41 2.79 14.24
CA TRP A 193 1.05 3.59 13.07
C TRP A 193 0.04 2.86 12.18
N ILE A 194 0.26 1.57 11.95
CA ILE A 194 -0.65 0.70 11.18
C ILE A 194 -2.02 0.62 11.84
N VAL A 195 -2.06 0.37 13.16
CA VAL A 195 -3.31 0.28 13.94
C VAL A 195 -4.04 1.62 13.94
N SER A 196 -3.33 2.73 14.11
CA SER A 196 -3.93 4.08 14.03
C SER A 196 -4.55 4.34 12.66
N ALA A 197 -3.81 4.05 11.59
CA ALA A 197 -4.27 4.24 10.22
C ALA A 197 -5.48 3.35 9.87
N LEU A 198 -5.46 2.08 10.29
CA LEU A 198 -6.60 1.16 10.17
C LEU A 198 -7.83 1.71 10.89
N ARG A 199 -7.68 2.08 12.18
CA ARG A 199 -8.79 2.62 12.99
C ARG A 199 -9.42 3.84 12.32
N ARG A 200 -8.59 4.78 11.83
CA ARG A 200 -9.09 5.95 11.10
C ARG A 200 -9.89 5.54 9.87
N ALA A 201 -9.33 4.68 9.02
CA ALA A 201 -9.97 4.26 7.79
C ALA A 201 -11.27 3.45 8.01
N LEU A 202 -11.31 2.60 9.04
CA LEU A 202 -12.52 1.85 9.44
C LEU A 202 -13.64 2.79 9.90
N ASN A 203 -13.32 3.81 10.69
CA ASN A 203 -14.30 4.81 11.13
C ASN A 203 -14.93 5.56 9.95
N LEU A 204 -14.13 5.89 8.92
CA LEU A 204 -14.63 6.59 7.72
C LEU A 204 -15.68 5.80 6.96
N VAL A 205 -15.55 4.47 6.93
CA VAL A 205 -16.48 3.59 6.21
C VAL A 205 -17.49 2.89 7.11
N SER A 206 -17.60 3.28 8.39
CA SER A 206 -18.45 2.63 9.40
C SER A 206 -19.94 2.57 9.04
N ASN A 207 -20.42 3.48 8.21
CA ASN A 207 -21.81 3.48 7.72
C ASN A 207 -22.05 2.58 6.50
N HIS A 208 -21.02 1.88 6.02
CA HIS A 208 -21.12 0.91 4.92
C HIS A 208 -21.08 -0.52 5.46
N PRO A 209 -21.84 -1.46 4.88
CA PRO A 209 -21.96 -2.82 5.39
C PRO A 209 -20.78 -3.70 4.97
N LEU A 210 -19.55 -3.25 5.19
CA LEU A 210 -18.34 -4.01 4.83
C LEU A 210 -18.05 -5.10 5.87
N ASP A 211 -17.74 -6.31 5.39
CA ASP A 211 -17.19 -7.41 6.19
C ASP A 211 -15.67 -7.38 6.09
N VAL A 212 -15.04 -6.62 7.00
CA VAL A 212 -13.58 -6.41 6.99
C VAL A 212 -12.87 -7.57 7.70
N ARG A 213 -11.96 -8.23 6.97
CA ARG A 213 -11.14 -9.35 7.46
C ARG A 213 -9.68 -8.93 7.51
N LEU A 214 -9.10 -8.87 8.72
CA LEU A 214 -7.67 -8.66 8.88
C LEU A 214 -6.93 -9.98 8.68
N VAL A 215 -6.06 -10.01 7.68
CA VAL A 215 -5.23 -11.15 7.31
C VAL A 215 -3.82 -10.90 7.83
N ASN A 216 -3.32 -11.85 8.61
CA ASN A 216 -1.97 -11.80 9.14
C ASN A 216 -1.24 -13.11 8.90
N ASN A 217 -0.01 -13.00 8.42
CA ASN A 217 0.89 -14.15 8.34
C ASN A 217 1.51 -14.37 9.74
N ARG A 218 1.42 -15.59 10.27
CA ARG A 218 1.84 -15.99 11.63
C ARG A 218 0.90 -15.45 12.73
N LYS A 219 1.45 -15.20 13.93
CA LYS A 219 0.70 -14.82 15.13
C LYS A 219 0.10 -13.41 14.96
N VAL A 220 -1.20 -13.30 15.21
CA VAL A 220 -1.92 -12.02 15.26
C VAL A 220 -1.39 -11.20 16.45
N PRO A 221 -0.97 -9.94 16.25
CA PRO A 221 -0.58 -9.06 17.36
C PRO A 221 -1.76 -8.74 18.28
N VAL A 222 -1.50 -8.54 19.58
CA VAL A 222 -2.54 -8.24 20.57
C VAL A 222 -3.24 -6.91 20.27
N GLU A 223 -2.53 -5.96 19.70
CA GLU A 223 -3.04 -4.66 19.28
C GLU A 223 -4.08 -4.80 18.16
N ILE A 224 -3.93 -5.82 17.30
CA ILE A 224 -4.90 -6.15 16.25
C ILE A 224 -6.13 -6.83 16.86
N GLU A 225 -5.94 -7.73 17.81
CA GLU A 225 -7.06 -8.32 18.56
C GLU A 225 -7.86 -7.25 19.32
N SER A 226 -7.17 -6.25 19.88
CA SER A 226 -7.81 -5.11 20.54
C SER A 226 -8.60 -4.28 19.53
N LEU A 227 -8.01 -3.94 18.38
CA LEU A 227 -8.67 -3.18 17.33
C LEU A 227 -9.94 -3.89 16.82
N ILE A 228 -9.90 -5.22 16.64
CA ILE A 228 -11.06 -6.01 16.22
C ILE A 228 -12.21 -5.92 17.23
N ARG A 229 -11.95 -5.73 18.52
CA ARG A 229 -13.01 -5.58 19.54
C ARG A 229 -13.63 -4.19 19.57
N GLU A 230 -13.03 -3.21 18.90
CA GLU A 230 -13.54 -1.83 18.81
C GLU A 230 -14.64 -1.68 17.74
N PHE A 231 -14.75 -2.62 16.80
CA PHE A 231 -15.66 -2.62 15.65
C PHE A 231 -16.53 -3.88 15.64
#